data_AF-A0A9W4S6F3-F1
#
_entry.id   AF-A0A9W4S6F3-F1
#
_cell.length_a   1.000
_cell.length_b   1.000
_cell.length_c   1.000
_cell.angle_alpha   90.00
_cell.angle_beta   90.00
_cell.angle_gamma   90.00
#
_symmetry.space_group_name_H-M   'P 1'
#
loop_
_entity.id
_entity.type
_entity.pdbx_description
1 polymer ?
#
loop_
_entity_poly.entity_id
_entity_poly.type
_entity_poly.pdbx_seq_one_letter_code
_entity_poly.pdbx_strand_id
1 'polypeptide(L)'
;TATRRGAYDALNVYFFSDLNEGIGGYCNLAGVVQDGSQQFYLDGCWVNGDSMPGMVPRSSAANETVVPNKGHIAIHEVGHWFGLFHTFHGRYCDGINDQVTDTPAQAGASSECPVGRDSCPDAPGLDPIHNFMDYSDDTCTTEFTPGQEERMHQQFDVYRRWQG
;
A
#
# COMPACT_ATOMS: atom_id res chain seq x y z
N THR A 1 0.38 14.75 -18.57
CA THR A 1 -0.79 15.30 -17.84
C THR A 1 -2.14 15.01 -18.53
N ALA A 2 -2.19 14.44 -19.75
CA ALA A 2 -3.43 14.29 -20.53
C ALA A 2 -4.33 13.07 -20.19
N THR A 3 -3.92 12.20 -19.26
CA THR A 3 -4.62 10.94 -18.97
C THR A 3 -5.48 10.96 -17.70
N ARG A 4 -5.24 11.91 -16.78
CA ARG A 4 -6.03 12.06 -15.54
C ARG A 4 -7.49 12.37 -15.88
N ARG A 5 -8.42 11.76 -15.16
CA ARG A 5 -9.86 12.02 -15.23
C ARG A 5 -10.41 12.33 -13.83
N GLY A 6 -11.42 13.20 -13.78
CA GLY A 6 -12.11 13.58 -12.54
C GLY A 6 -11.40 14.67 -11.73
N ALA A 7 -12.02 15.08 -10.63
CA ALA A 7 -11.48 16.03 -9.66
C ALA A 7 -10.46 15.34 -8.72
N TYR A 8 -10.02 15.99 -7.64
CA TYR A 8 -8.99 15.43 -6.76
C TYR A 8 -9.45 14.21 -5.95
N ASP A 9 -10.77 14.07 -5.80
CA ASP A 9 -11.43 12.90 -5.20
C ASP A 9 -11.50 11.68 -6.15
N ALA A 10 -11.11 11.83 -7.42
CA ALA A 10 -11.06 10.74 -8.38
C ALA A 10 -9.70 10.04 -8.37
N LEU A 11 -9.69 8.80 -7.87
CA LEU A 11 -8.53 7.90 -7.97
C LEU A 11 -8.27 7.52 -9.43
N ASN A 12 -7.05 7.82 -9.90
CA ASN A 12 -6.56 7.38 -11.20
C ASN A 12 -5.51 6.29 -10.99
N VAL A 13 -5.72 5.11 -11.58
CA VAL A 13 -4.80 3.98 -11.54
C VAL A 13 -4.28 3.69 -12.94
N TYR A 14 -2.96 3.66 -13.09
CA TYR A 14 -2.26 3.45 -14.34
C TYR A 14 -1.45 2.15 -14.27
N PHE A 15 -1.58 1.30 -15.28
CA PHE A 15 -0.86 0.02 -15.35
C PHE A 15 0.28 0.12 -16.37
N PHE A 16 1.48 -0.29 -15.97
CA PHE A 16 2.68 -0.24 -16.81
C PHE A 16 3.20 -1.64 -17.09
N SER A 17 3.71 -1.84 -18.31
CA SER A 17 4.45 -3.04 -18.68
C SER A 17 5.95 -2.92 -18.42
N ASP A 18 6.44 -1.79 -17.93
CA ASP A 18 7.88 -1.49 -17.82
C ASP A 18 8.17 -0.53 -16.66
N LEU A 19 7.38 -0.61 -15.59
CA LEU A 19 7.78 -0.02 -14.31
C LEU A 19 9.11 -0.67 -13.89
N ASN A 20 10.06 0.12 -13.39
CA ASN A 20 11.41 -0.36 -13.05
C ASN A 20 11.37 -1.67 -12.24
N GLU A 21 12.28 -2.58 -12.56
CA GLU A 21 12.42 -3.85 -11.84
C GLU A 21 12.59 -3.59 -10.34
N GLY A 22 11.80 -4.29 -9.51
CA GLY A 22 11.78 -4.13 -8.06
C GLY A 22 10.75 -3.14 -7.51
N ILE A 23 9.97 -2.48 -8.34
CA ILE A 23 8.82 -1.66 -7.92
C ILE A 23 7.53 -2.37 -8.34
N GLY A 24 6.76 -2.84 -7.37
CA GLY A 24 5.43 -3.42 -7.61
C GLY A 24 4.40 -2.36 -8.01
N GLY A 25 4.45 -1.23 -7.32
CA GLY A 25 3.68 -0.04 -7.66
C GLY A 25 4.13 1.15 -6.82
N TYR A 26 3.42 2.25 -7.00
CA TYR A 26 3.56 3.47 -6.21
C TYR A 26 2.26 4.26 -6.27
N CYS A 27 1.75 4.71 -5.13
CA CYS A 27 0.74 5.76 -5.07
C CYS A 27 1.22 6.96 -4.26
N ASN A 28 0.73 8.13 -4.66
CA ASN A 28 0.91 9.35 -3.86
C ASN A 28 0.02 9.29 -2.62
N LEU A 29 0.58 9.61 -1.46
CA LEU A 29 -0.17 9.80 -0.22
C LEU A 29 -1.15 10.98 -0.34
N ALA A 30 -2.23 10.91 0.45
CA ALA A 30 -3.17 12.01 0.59
C ALA A 30 -2.48 13.27 1.15
N GLY A 31 -2.84 14.44 0.63
CA GLY A 31 -2.29 15.72 1.07
C GLY A 31 -2.97 16.90 0.39
N VAL A 32 -2.67 18.11 0.88
CA VAL A 32 -3.21 19.36 0.32
C VAL A 32 -2.56 19.63 -1.03
N VAL A 33 -3.36 19.56 -2.09
CA VAL A 33 -2.91 19.78 -3.47
C VAL A 33 -3.76 20.85 -4.11
N GLN A 34 -3.10 21.81 -4.75
CA GLN A 34 -3.77 22.86 -5.50
C GLN A 34 -4.27 22.32 -6.84
N ASP A 35 -5.53 22.56 -7.16
CA ASP A 35 -6.11 22.21 -8.45
C ASP A 35 -5.33 22.82 -9.63
N GLY A 36 -5.07 21.99 -10.64
CA GLY A 36 -4.28 22.37 -11.82
C GLY A 36 -2.76 22.45 -11.58
N SER A 37 -2.28 22.19 -10.36
CA SER A 37 -0.84 22.08 -10.09
C SER A 37 -0.22 20.83 -10.74
N GLN A 38 1.11 20.79 -10.81
CA GLN A 38 1.80 19.58 -11.27
C GLN A 38 1.52 18.39 -10.33
N GLN A 39 1.45 18.60 -9.01
CA GLN A 39 1.09 17.55 -8.05
C GLN A 39 -0.30 16.99 -8.34
N PHE A 40 -1.29 17.84 -8.63
CA PHE A 40 -2.64 17.39 -9.01
C PHE A 40 -2.63 16.45 -10.22
N TYR A 41 -1.86 16.81 -11.26
CA TYR A 41 -1.80 16.00 -12.48
C TYR A 41 -0.97 14.73 -12.35
N LEU A 42 -0.03 14.69 -11.40
CA LEU A 42 0.78 13.51 -11.11
C LEU A 42 0.16 12.63 -10.01
N ASP A 43 -0.82 13.13 -9.27
CA ASP A 43 -1.51 12.35 -8.26
C ASP A 43 -2.25 11.13 -8.86
N GLY A 44 -2.20 10.02 -8.13
CA GLY A 44 -2.72 8.72 -8.54
C GLY A 44 -1.76 7.59 -8.19
N CYS A 45 -1.99 6.46 -8.85
CA CYS A 45 -1.32 5.19 -8.62
C CYS A 45 -0.72 4.66 -9.92
N TRP A 46 0.53 4.22 -9.87
CA TRP A 46 1.23 3.55 -10.96
C TRP A 46 1.54 2.13 -10.50
N VAL A 47 0.99 1.13 -11.17
CA VAL A 47 1.10 -0.29 -10.79
C VAL A 47 1.74 -1.05 -11.92
N ASN A 48 2.67 -1.95 -11.60
CA ASN A 48 3.22 -2.85 -12.59
C ASN A 48 2.16 -3.90 -12.99
N GLY A 49 1.83 -3.97 -14.26
CA GLY A 49 0.73 -4.80 -14.77
C GLY A 49 0.97 -6.31 -14.58
N ASP A 50 2.22 -6.73 -14.37
CA ASP A 50 2.56 -8.12 -14.06
C ASP A 50 2.23 -8.53 -12.62
N SER A 51 1.93 -7.59 -11.73
CA SER A 51 1.48 -7.84 -10.35
C SER A 51 -0.01 -8.12 -10.24
N MET A 52 -0.76 -7.96 -11.35
CA MET A 52 -2.22 -8.07 -11.36
C MET A 52 -2.71 -9.53 -11.27
N PRO A 53 -3.98 -9.77 -10.88
CA PRO A 53 -4.49 -11.11 -10.67
C PRO A 53 -4.29 -12.03 -11.88
N GLY A 54 -3.72 -13.21 -11.64
CA GLY A 54 -3.47 -14.22 -12.67
C GLY A 54 -2.21 -13.99 -13.51
N MET A 55 -1.48 -12.90 -13.27
CA MET A 55 -0.21 -12.62 -13.93
C MET A 55 0.95 -13.33 -13.21
N VAL A 56 2.00 -13.63 -13.97
CA VAL A 56 3.21 -14.30 -13.47
C VAL A 56 4.26 -13.24 -13.10
N PRO A 57 4.87 -13.31 -11.89
CA PRO A 57 5.95 -12.40 -11.51
C PRO A 57 7.12 -12.45 -12.52
N ARG A 58 7.62 -11.29 -12.96
CA ARG A 58 8.81 -11.26 -13.85
C ARG A 58 10.06 -11.83 -13.22
N SER A 59 10.17 -11.75 -11.90
CA SER A 59 11.27 -12.32 -11.13
C SER A 59 11.18 -13.85 -10.99
N SER A 60 10.09 -14.49 -11.41
CA SER A 60 9.98 -15.94 -11.32
C SER A 60 11.00 -16.61 -12.24
N ALA A 61 11.91 -17.39 -11.67
CA ALA A 61 12.87 -18.16 -12.44
C ALA A 61 12.15 -19.25 -13.25
N ALA A 62 12.65 -19.54 -14.46
CA ALA A 62 12.02 -20.45 -15.42
C ALA A 62 11.77 -21.90 -14.94
N ASN A 63 12.25 -22.26 -13.74
CA ASN A 63 12.16 -23.61 -13.16
C ASN A 63 11.49 -23.67 -11.77
N GLU A 64 10.84 -22.60 -11.32
CA GLU A 64 10.07 -22.61 -10.07
C GLU A 64 8.58 -22.85 -10.34
N THR A 65 7.89 -23.46 -9.38
CA THR A 65 6.41 -23.48 -9.38
C THR A 65 5.92 -22.05 -9.21
N VAL A 66 5.55 -21.44 -10.34
CA VAL A 66 5.07 -20.06 -10.37
C VAL A 66 3.66 -20.01 -9.78
N VAL A 67 3.52 -19.32 -8.66
CA VAL A 67 2.21 -18.96 -8.12
C VAL A 67 1.78 -17.65 -8.79
N PRO A 68 0.63 -17.60 -9.50
CA PRO A 68 0.14 -16.36 -10.07
C PRO A 68 -0.17 -15.32 -9.00
N ASN A 69 0.07 -14.05 -9.32
CA ASN A 69 -0.22 -12.94 -8.44
C ASN A 69 -1.73 -12.84 -8.14
N LYS A 70 -2.07 -12.29 -6.96
CA LYS A 70 -3.46 -12.04 -6.55
C LYS A 70 -3.85 -10.57 -6.71
N GLY A 71 -2.92 -9.70 -7.09
CA GLY A 71 -3.19 -8.28 -7.28
C GLY A 71 -3.14 -7.47 -6.00
N HIS A 72 -2.58 -8.00 -4.91
CA HIS A 72 -2.59 -7.30 -3.62
C HIS A 72 -1.68 -6.07 -3.62
N ILE A 73 -0.71 -5.98 -4.54
CA ILE A 73 0.03 -4.74 -4.80
C ILE A 73 -0.93 -3.59 -5.10
N ALA A 74 -1.94 -3.77 -5.96
CA ALA A 74 -2.89 -2.69 -6.22
C ALA A 74 -3.68 -2.29 -4.96
N ILE A 75 -3.97 -3.23 -4.06
CA ILE A 75 -4.64 -2.97 -2.78
C ILE A 75 -3.72 -2.15 -1.85
N HIS A 76 -2.47 -2.57 -1.70
CA HIS A 76 -1.42 -1.89 -0.92
C HIS A 76 -1.27 -0.44 -1.36
N GLU A 77 -1.07 -0.25 -2.66
CA GLU A 77 -0.85 1.06 -3.25
C GLU A 77 -2.08 1.96 -3.09
N VAL A 78 -3.29 1.44 -3.32
CA VAL A 78 -4.52 2.20 -3.07
C VAL A 78 -4.68 2.55 -1.59
N GLY A 79 -4.24 1.69 -0.66
CA GLY A 79 -4.14 2.01 0.76
C GLY A 79 -3.32 3.28 1.03
N HIS A 80 -2.17 3.44 0.36
CA HIS A 80 -1.40 4.69 0.41
C HIS A 80 -2.16 5.88 -0.16
N TRP A 81 -2.88 5.72 -1.28
CA TRP A 81 -3.67 6.82 -1.84
C TRP A 81 -4.74 7.34 -0.86
N PHE A 82 -5.30 6.44 -0.05
CA PHE A 82 -6.19 6.73 1.07
C PHE A 82 -5.47 7.08 2.39
N GLY A 83 -4.16 7.26 2.38
CA GLY A 83 -3.41 7.82 3.52
C GLY A 83 -2.97 6.81 4.57
N LEU A 84 -2.97 5.51 4.26
CA LEU A 84 -2.32 4.50 5.09
C LEU A 84 -0.81 4.54 4.90
N PHE A 85 -0.09 4.35 6.00
CA PHE A 85 1.35 4.11 5.95
C PHE A 85 1.63 2.60 5.99
N HIS A 86 2.87 2.22 5.71
CA HIS A 86 3.32 0.85 5.98
C HIS A 86 3.14 0.53 7.46
N THR A 87 2.80 -0.72 7.77
CA THR A 87 2.66 -1.19 9.16
C THR A 87 3.95 -1.07 9.97
N PHE A 88 5.10 -0.93 9.31
CA PHE A 88 6.41 -0.72 9.90
C PHE A 88 6.93 0.72 9.72
N HIS A 89 6.02 1.68 9.51
CA HIS A 89 6.39 3.07 9.33
C HIS A 89 7.12 3.63 10.56
N GLY A 90 8.17 4.43 10.34
CA GLY A 90 9.05 4.90 11.41
C GLY A 90 10.00 3.83 11.96
N ARG A 91 9.65 2.52 11.87
CA ARG A 91 10.46 1.38 12.35
C ARG A 91 10.72 1.46 13.86
N TYR A 92 9.80 2.08 14.58
CA TYR A 92 9.81 2.18 16.03
C TYR A 92 8.78 1.21 16.60
N CYS A 93 9.15 0.49 17.65
CA CYS A 93 8.23 -0.36 18.40
C CYS A 93 7.37 0.50 19.36
N ASP A 94 6.71 1.51 18.83
CA ASP A 94 5.86 2.44 19.58
C ASP A 94 4.45 2.51 19.00
N GLY A 95 3.56 3.22 19.71
CA GLY A 95 2.16 3.38 19.28
C GLY A 95 1.92 4.47 18.23
N ILE A 96 2.97 5.16 17.77
CA ILE A 96 2.85 6.13 16.66
C ILE A 96 2.97 5.39 15.33
N ASN A 97 3.97 4.52 15.18
CA ASN A 97 4.19 3.59 14.07
C ASN A 97 3.55 4.02 12.72
N ASP A 98 2.48 3.34 12.27
CA ASP A 98 1.72 3.62 11.04
C ASP A 98 0.57 4.63 11.23
N GLN A 99 0.48 5.24 12.41
CA GLN A 99 -0.56 6.14 12.89
C GLN A 99 -1.95 5.48 12.97
N VAL A 100 -1.99 4.17 13.19
CA VAL A 100 -3.21 3.41 13.43
C VAL A 100 -3.04 2.58 14.71
N THR A 101 -3.91 2.82 15.69
CA THR A 101 -3.74 2.29 17.05
C THR A 101 -4.01 0.79 17.19
N ASP A 102 -4.77 0.20 16.27
CA ASP A 102 -5.09 -1.23 16.27
C ASP A 102 -4.18 -2.06 15.35
N THR A 103 -3.20 -1.44 14.69
CA THR A 103 -2.11 -2.14 14.02
C THR A 103 -1.00 -2.45 15.03
N PRO A 104 -0.63 -3.72 15.27
CA PRO A 104 0.52 -4.06 16.10
C PRO A 104 1.83 -3.41 15.60
N ALA A 105 2.73 -3.08 16.52
CA ALA A 105 3.99 -2.42 16.17
C ALA A 105 4.93 -3.35 15.42
N GLN A 106 5.61 -2.84 14.39
CA GLN A 106 6.51 -3.63 13.54
C GLN A 106 7.79 -2.84 13.22
N ALA A 107 8.97 -3.38 13.54
CA ALA A 107 10.25 -2.67 13.33
C ALA A 107 10.74 -2.71 11.86
N GLY A 108 10.15 -3.55 11.02
CA GLY A 108 10.50 -3.63 9.61
C GLY A 108 9.63 -4.61 8.83
N ALA A 109 9.58 -4.40 7.52
CA ALA A 109 8.82 -5.22 6.57
C ALA A 109 9.06 -6.72 6.73
N SER A 110 8.00 -7.50 6.57
CA SER A 110 8.11 -8.94 6.39
C SER A 110 8.30 -9.27 4.91
N SER A 111 8.76 -10.49 4.63
CA SER A 111 8.81 -11.08 3.29
C SER A 111 8.29 -12.50 3.39
N GLU A 112 7.77 -13.07 2.30
CA GLU A 112 7.13 -14.39 2.31
C GLU A 112 5.87 -14.41 3.20
N CYS A 113 5.71 -15.43 4.04
CA CYS A 113 4.62 -15.54 5.00
C CYS A 113 5.12 -16.11 6.34
N PRO A 114 5.88 -15.33 7.12
CA PRO A 114 6.57 -15.83 8.30
C PRO A 114 5.61 -15.98 9.48
N VAL A 115 5.39 -17.21 9.96
CA VAL A 115 4.48 -17.48 11.09
C VAL A 115 5.12 -17.10 12.42
N GLY A 116 4.39 -16.34 13.24
CA GLY A 116 4.82 -16.01 14.61
C GLY A 116 5.92 -14.96 14.68
N ARG A 117 6.10 -14.16 13.63
CA ARG A 117 7.09 -13.09 13.60
C ARG A 117 6.72 -12.00 14.62
N ASP A 118 7.69 -11.64 15.45
CA ASP A 118 7.56 -10.58 16.45
C ASP A 118 8.86 -9.78 16.45
N SER A 119 8.83 -8.64 15.77
CA SER A 119 9.96 -7.71 15.70
C SER A 119 9.96 -6.70 16.86
N CYS A 120 8.89 -6.66 17.65
CA CYS A 120 8.64 -5.71 18.72
C CYS A 120 8.13 -6.41 20.00
N PRO A 121 8.94 -7.27 20.64
CA PRO A 121 8.47 -8.16 21.71
C PRO A 121 8.07 -7.45 23.01
N ASP A 122 8.50 -6.20 23.18
CA ASP A 122 8.11 -5.35 24.32
C ASP A 122 6.81 -4.56 24.05
N ALA A 123 6.25 -4.66 22.83
CA ALA A 123 4.98 -4.07 22.43
C ALA A 123 3.90 -5.18 22.30
N PRO A 124 2.61 -4.83 22.41
CA PRO A 124 1.53 -5.81 22.31
C PRO A 124 1.30 -6.27 20.85
N GLY A 125 1.14 -7.59 20.68
CA GLY A 125 0.78 -8.21 19.40
C GLY A 125 1.98 -8.85 18.69
N LEU A 126 1.69 -9.59 17.61
CA LEU A 126 2.70 -10.07 16.66
C LEU A 126 2.76 -9.10 15.48
N ASP A 127 3.82 -9.18 14.69
CA ASP A 127 3.91 -8.39 13.46
C ASP A 127 2.68 -8.67 12.57
N PRO A 128 2.04 -7.64 12.00
CA PRO A 128 0.80 -7.77 11.23
C PRO A 128 1.07 -8.29 9.81
N ILE A 129 1.65 -9.49 9.68
CA ILE A 129 2.08 -10.11 8.42
C ILE A 129 0.95 -10.29 7.39
N HIS A 130 -0.31 -10.35 7.86
CA HIS A 130 -1.48 -10.52 7.01
C HIS A 130 -2.07 -9.19 6.54
N ASN A 131 -1.52 -8.06 6.99
CA ASN A 131 -1.99 -6.74 6.63
C ASN A 131 -1.56 -6.36 5.20
N PHE A 132 -2.46 -5.76 4.43
CA PHE A 132 -2.13 -5.30 3.08
C PHE A 132 -1.04 -4.21 3.04
N MET A 133 -0.79 -3.51 4.15
CA MET A 133 0.25 -2.47 4.25
C MET A 133 1.63 -3.01 4.69
N ASP A 134 1.79 -4.32 4.88
CA ASP A 134 3.10 -4.99 5.01
C ASP A 134 3.63 -5.41 3.61
N TYR A 135 4.86 -5.92 3.53
CA TYR A 135 5.45 -6.47 2.30
C TYR A 135 5.41 -8.01 2.22
N SER A 136 4.64 -8.65 3.10
CA SER A 136 4.37 -10.09 2.99
C SER A 136 3.75 -10.43 1.63
N ASP A 137 4.00 -11.64 1.14
CA ASP A 137 3.60 -12.05 -0.21
C ASP A 137 2.07 -11.94 -0.40
N ASP A 138 1.64 -11.75 -1.65
CA ASP A 138 0.23 -11.76 -2.07
C ASP A 138 -0.54 -13.01 -1.56
N THR A 139 0.14 -14.13 -1.32
CA THR A 139 -0.50 -15.33 -0.77
C THR A 139 -0.80 -15.23 0.73
N CYS A 140 -0.14 -14.33 1.45
CA CYS A 140 -0.19 -14.16 2.89
C CYS A 140 -1.11 -13.02 3.34
N THR A 141 -1.12 -11.90 2.60
CA THR A 141 -1.92 -10.72 2.97
C THR A 141 -3.41 -10.93 2.70
N THR A 142 -4.26 -10.46 3.61
CA THR A 142 -5.72 -10.71 3.57
C THR A 142 -6.58 -9.58 4.14
N GLU A 143 -6.03 -8.60 4.87
CA GLU A 143 -6.86 -7.67 5.65
C GLU A 143 -6.31 -6.25 5.77
N PHE A 144 -7.23 -5.32 6.03
CA PHE A 144 -6.99 -4.06 6.73
C PHE A 144 -7.58 -4.17 8.14
N THR A 145 -7.08 -3.38 9.08
CA THR A 145 -7.71 -3.26 10.40
C THR A 145 -8.90 -2.29 10.36
N PRO A 146 -9.86 -2.38 11.31
CA PRO A 146 -10.91 -1.39 11.46
C PRO A 146 -10.37 0.05 11.61
N GLY A 147 -9.26 0.24 12.32
CA GLY A 147 -8.60 1.54 12.46
C GLY A 147 -8.00 2.05 11.15
N GLN A 148 -7.48 1.17 10.30
CA GLN A 148 -7.04 1.54 8.94
C GLN A 148 -8.23 1.97 8.08
N GLU A 149 -9.36 1.27 8.14
CA GLU A 149 -10.59 1.70 7.45
C GLU A 149 -11.04 3.09 7.89
N GLU A 150 -11.09 3.34 9.21
CA GLU A 150 -11.43 4.65 9.75
C GLU A 150 -10.45 5.73 9.25
N ARG A 151 -9.15 5.46 9.31
CA ARG A 151 -8.12 6.38 8.82
C ARG A 151 -8.31 6.69 7.34
N MET A 152 -8.57 5.68 6.50
CA MET A 152 -8.80 5.88 5.06
C MET A 152 -9.94 6.86 4.80
N HIS A 153 -11.06 6.71 5.51
CA HIS A 153 -12.18 7.64 5.42
C HIS A 153 -11.80 9.05 5.86
N GLN A 154 -11.13 9.19 7.01
CA GLN A 154 -10.71 10.50 7.53
C GLN A 154 -9.75 11.22 6.57
N GLN A 155 -8.73 10.52 6.07
CA GLN A 155 -7.74 11.09 5.14
C GLN A 155 -8.38 11.49 3.80
N PHE A 156 -9.30 10.68 3.28
CA PHE A 156 -10.05 11.01 2.08
C PHE A 156 -10.90 12.27 2.26
N ASP A 157 -11.69 12.34 3.34
CA ASP A 157 -12.57 13.48 3.56
C ASP A 157 -11.78 14.78 3.79
N VAL A 158 -10.66 14.73 4.51
CA VAL A 158 -9.81 15.90 4.81
C VAL A 158 -9.04 16.40 3.59
N TYR A 159 -8.42 15.49 2.83
CA TYR A 159 -7.46 15.90 1.80
C TYR A 159 -7.97 15.75 0.38
N ARG A 160 -8.75 14.70 0.07
CA ARG A 160 -9.17 14.39 -1.30
C ARG A 160 -10.49 15.06 -1.67
N ARG A 161 -11.46 14.98 -0.74
CA ARG A 161 -12.82 15.47 -0.96
C ARG A 161 -12.97 16.95 -0.68
N TRP A 162 -12.30 17.46 0.36
CA TRP A 162 -12.41 18.87 0.73
C TRP A 162 -11.47 19.72 -0.12
N GLN A 163 -12.04 20.62 -0.93
CA GLN A 163 -11.30 21.60 -1.75
C GLN A 163 -11.73 23.04 -1.46
N GLY A 164 -11.80 23.40 -0.18
CA GLY A 164 -12.22 24.73 0.29
C GLY A 164 -13.66 24.76 0.78
#